data_AF-A0A7J9PRW7-F1
#
_entry.id   AF-A0A7J9PRW7-F1
#
_cell.length_a   1.000
_cell.length_b   1.000
_cell.length_c   1.000
_cell.angle_alpha   90.00
_cell.angle_beta   90.00
_cell.angle_gamma   90.00
#
_symmetry.space_group_name_H-M   'P 1'
#
loop_
_entity.id
_entity.type
_entity.pdbx_description
1 polymer ?
#
loop_
_entity_poly.entity_id
_entity_poly.type
_entity_poly.pdbx_seq_one_letter_code
_entity_poly.pdbx_strand_id
1 'polypeptide(L)'
;MDSKDWKTILLISISTVFLSVLMLFLATFDAGFNYRISISWAFGSMSLVVFFGLYLISKRIYSESINDSKSIKDAITGTMIAVYMMVITFYIFTEVPTQETGLVEMIMSHFTYLVGIVIVSHFGSEVIMSKLESLKQ
;
A
#
# COMPACT_ATOMS: atom_id res chain seq x y z
N MET A 1 18.33 1.85 17.28
CA MET A 1 17.19 2.75 17.02
C MET A 1 16.73 3.34 18.34
N ASP A 2 16.70 4.66 18.47
CA ASP A 2 16.39 5.35 19.73
C ASP A 2 14.87 5.33 20.01
N SER A 3 14.48 5.46 21.28
CA SER A 3 13.11 5.68 21.74
C SER A 3 12.41 6.84 21.01
N LYS A 4 13.17 7.88 20.62
CA LYS A 4 12.68 9.03 19.86
C LYS A 4 12.32 8.68 18.41
N ASP A 5 13.05 7.75 17.79
CA ASP A 5 12.76 7.26 16.44
C ASP A 5 11.48 6.44 16.42
N TRP A 6 11.32 5.55 17.40
CA TRP A 6 10.09 4.76 17.57
C TRP A 6 8.85 5.61 17.74
N LYS A 7 8.91 6.65 18.59
CA LYS A 7 7.80 7.59 18.76
C LYS A 7 7.44 8.28 17.45
N THR A 8 8.43 8.62 16.63
CA THR A 8 8.15 9.30 15.36
C THR A 8 7.60 8.35 14.29
N ILE A 9 8.14 7.13 14.18
CA ILE A 9 7.58 6.10 13.30
C ILE A 9 6.11 5.85 13.65
N LEU A 10 5.81 5.72 14.94
CA LEU A 10 4.45 5.54 15.43
C LEU A 10 3.56 6.73 15.08
N LEU A 11 4.05 7.96 15.24
CA LEU A 11 3.32 9.17 14.86
C LEU A 11 3.03 9.22 13.35
N ILE A 12 4.02 8.90 12.51
CA ILE A 12 3.84 8.82 11.05
C ILE A 12 2.79 7.75 10.72
N SER A 13 2.90 6.56 11.30
CA SER A 13 1.95 5.47 11.07
C SER A 13 0.52 5.86 11.47
N ILE A 14 0.33 6.47 12.64
CA ILE A 14 -1.00 6.94 13.08
C ILE A 14 -1.51 8.02 12.12
N SER A 15 -0.68 8.98 11.75
CA SER A 15 -1.06 10.06 10.84
C SER A 15 -1.47 9.53 9.46
N THR A 16 -0.74 8.56 8.92
CA THR A 16 -1.06 7.89 7.67
C THR A 16 -2.42 7.20 7.75
N VAL A 17 -2.64 6.35 8.77
CA VAL A 17 -3.91 5.64 8.95
C VAL A 17 -5.07 6.62 9.13
N PHE A 18 -4.90 7.64 9.96
CA PHE A 18 -5.91 8.67 10.20
C PHE A 18 -6.28 9.40 8.91
N LEU A 19 -5.29 9.84 8.13
CA LEU A 19 -5.52 10.58 6.90
C LEU A 19 -6.19 9.70 5.83
N SER A 20 -5.82 8.42 5.76
CA SER A 20 -6.47 7.42 4.91
C SER A 20 -7.95 7.21 5.25
N VAL A 21 -8.28 7.06 6.54
CA VAL A 21 -9.67 6.92 7.00
C VAL A 21 -10.46 8.21 6.76
N LEU A 22 -9.84 9.37 6.96
CA LEU A 22 -10.45 10.67 6.68
C LEU A 22 -10.78 10.82 5.18
N MET A 23 -9.89 10.39 4.29
CA MET A 23 -10.14 10.41 2.84
C MET A 23 -11.33 9.53 2.45
N LEU A 24 -11.43 8.33 3.02
CA LEU A 24 -12.59 7.46 2.83
C LEU A 24 -13.87 8.13 3.33
N PHE A 25 -13.84 8.67 4.54
CA PHE A 25 -14.98 9.36 5.14
C PHE A 25 -15.47 10.50 4.25
N LEU A 26 -14.57 11.39 3.83
CA LEU A 26 -14.88 12.52 2.95
C LEU A 26 -15.48 12.07 1.61
N ALA A 27 -14.95 11.00 1.02
CA ALA A 27 -15.45 10.46 -0.23
C ALA A 27 -16.85 9.84 -0.11
N THR A 28 -17.21 9.30 1.05
CA THR A 28 -18.55 8.75 1.32
C THR A 28 -19.55 9.78 1.87
N PHE A 29 -19.08 10.87 2.48
CA PHE A 29 -19.94 11.86 3.14
C PHE A 29 -20.66 12.77 2.13
N ASP A 30 -20.05 13.05 0.97
CA ASP A 30 -20.65 13.86 -0.09
C ASP A 30 -21.39 12.98 -1.13
N ALA A 31 -22.45 12.31 -0.69
CA ALA A 31 -23.29 11.46 -1.53
C ALA A 31 -24.13 12.22 -2.59
N GLY A 32 -23.78 13.47 -2.91
CA GLY A 32 -24.37 14.27 -3.99
C GLY A 32 -23.60 14.21 -5.32
N PHE A 33 -22.30 13.94 -5.29
CA PHE A 33 -21.48 13.72 -6.50
C PHE A 33 -21.50 12.24 -6.90
N ASN A 34 -21.31 11.94 -8.20
CA ASN A 34 -21.25 10.57 -8.74
C ASN A 34 -20.46 9.62 -7.82
N TYR A 35 -21.18 8.79 -7.06
CA TYR A 35 -20.65 7.89 -6.03
C TYR A 35 -19.44 7.07 -6.50
N ARG A 36 -19.47 6.58 -7.74
CA ARG A 36 -18.39 5.82 -8.37
C ARG A 36 -17.10 6.63 -8.58
N ILE A 37 -17.24 7.91 -8.95
CA ILE A 37 -16.09 8.81 -9.16
C ILE A 37 -15.48 9.16 -7.81
N SER A 38 -16.30 9.45 -6.80
CA SER A 38 -15.85 9.76 -5.45
C SER A 38 -15.02 8.63 -4.83
N ILE A 39 -15.49 7.39 -4.95
CA ILE A 39 -14.78 6.21 -4.45
C ILE A 39 -13.44 6.01 -5.16
N SER A 40 -13.41 6.13 -6.49
CA SER A 40 -12.19 5.96 -7.26
C SER A 40 -11.11 6.98 -6.84
N TRP A 41 -11.51 8.23 -6.61
CA TRP A 41 -10.63 9.27 -6.08
C TRP A 41 -10.16 8.98 -4.65
N ALA A 42 -11.02 8.41 -3.80
CA ALA A 42 -10.67 8.02 -2.44
C ALA A 42 -9.58 6.94 -2.41
N PHE A 43 -9.74 5.89 -3.22
CA PHE A 43 -8.73 4.83 -3.34
C PHE A 43 -7.40 5.38 -3.89
N GLY A 44 -7.45 6.25 -4.89
CA GLY A 44 -6.25 6.89 -5.46
C GLY A 44 -5.51 7.76 -4.45
N SER A 45 -6.23 8.65 -3.76
CA SER A 45 -5.63 9.54 -2.75
C SER A 45 -5.09 8.75 -1.56
N MET A 46 -5.83 7.74 -1.08
CA MET A 46 -5.38 6.86 0.00
C MET A 46 -4.11 6.09 -0.38
N SER A 47 -4.00 5.60 -1.61
CA SER A 47 -2.80 4.91 -2.10
C SER A 47 -1.56 5.80 -2.02
N LEU A 48 -1.68 7.08 -2.38
CA LEU A 48 -0.59 8.06 -2.26
C LEU A 48 -0.20 8.30 -0.79
N VAL A 49 -1.20 8.44 0.08
CA VAL A 49 -0.99 8.68 1.52
C VAL A 49 -0.27 7.51 2.16
N VAL A 50 -0.70 6.28 1.87
CA VAL A 50 -0.05 5.05 2.35
C VAL A 50 1.37 4.94 1.80
N PHE A 51 1.58 5.26 0.52
CA PHE A 51 2.91 5.29 -0.09
C PHE A 51 3.86 6.24 0.62
N PHE A 52 3.48 7.51 0.77
CA PHE A 52 4.34 8.48 1.45
C PHE A 52 4.55 8.13 2.92
N GLY A 53 3.52 7.60 3.60
CA GLY A 53 3.65 7.11 4.97
C GLY A 53 4.69 6.01 5.10
N LEU A 54 4.57 4.95 4.29
CA LEU A 54 5.51 3.83 4.28
C LEU A 54 6.90 4.24 3.82
N TYR A 55 7.02 5.16 2.86
CA TYR A 55 8.30 5.71 2.43
C TYR A 55 9.01 6.46 3.55
N LEU A 56 8.30 7.32 4.29
CA LEU A 56 8.87 8.04 5.43
C LEU A 56 9.27 7.09 6.56
N ILE A 57 8.45 6.07 6.84
CA ILE A 57 8.78 5.02 7.82
C ILE A 57 10.03 4.25 7.39
N SER A 58 10.07 3.79 6.14
CA SER A 58 11.18 2.99 5.62
C SER A 58 12.49 3.79 5.58
N LYS A 59 12.44 5.04 5.13
CA LYS A 59 13.58 5.97 5.17
C LYS A 59 14.10 6.21 6.58
N ARG A 60 13.20 6.25 7.57
CA ARG A 60 13.57 6.38 9.00
C ARG A 60 14.23 5.10 9.53
N ILE A 61 13.70 3.93 9.18
CA ILE A 61 14.23 2.62 9.61
C ILE A 61 15.62 2.38 9.04
N TYR A 62 15.83 2.71 7.75
CA TYR A 62 17.11 2.51 7.07
C TYR A 62 18.13 3.63 7.30
N SER A 63 17.85 4.58 8.21
CA SER A 63 18.75 5.63 8.72
C SER A 63 19.81 6.10 7.72
N GLU A 64 19.51 7.11 6.91
CA GLU A 64 20.47 7.78 5.99
C GLU A 64 21.32 6.83 5.11
N SER A 65 20.93 5.57 4.90
CA SER A 65 21.60 4.76 3.89
C SER A 65 21.44 5.46 2.54
N ILE A 66 22.55 5.67 1.84
CA ILE A 66 22.63 6.28 0.50
C ILE A 66 21.73 5.57 -0.53
N ASN A 67 21.18 4.40 -0.17
CA ASN A 67 20.37 3.58 -1.03
C ASN A 67 18.87 3.91 -0.90
N ASP A 68 18.47 5.10 -1.34
CA ASP A 68 17.06 5.52 -1.48
C ASP A 68 16.22 4.49 -2.27
N SER A 69 16.86 3.69 -3.14
CA SER A 69 16.21 2.62 -3.91
C SER A 69 15.55 1.55 -3.02
N LYS A 70 16.17 1.17 -1.89
CA LYS A 70 15.58 0.17 -0.99
C LYS A 70 14.34 0.74 -0.30
N SER A 71 14.43 1.96 0.24
CA SER A 71 13.31 2.61 0.92
C SER A 71 12.10 2.81 -0.01
N ILE A 72 12.34 3.17 -1.27
CA ILE A 72 11.30 3.30 -2.28
C ILE A 72 10.70 1.92 -2.61
N LYS A 73 11.52 0.88 -2.82
CA LYS A 73 11.04 -0.48 -3.11
C LYS A 73 10.15 -1.03 -2.01
N ASP A 74 10.53 -0.85 -0.75
CA ASP A 74 9.75 -1.29 0.41
C ASP A 74 8.43 -0.53 0.50
N ALA A 75 8.46 0.79 0.27
CA ALA A 75 7.27 1.62 0.25
C ALA A 75 6.29 1.22 -0.87
N ILE A 76 6.78 0.97 -2.08
CA ILE A 76 5.96 0.47 -3.20
C ILE A 76 5.32 -0.86 -2.83
N THR A 77 6.12 -1.81 -2.34
CA THR A 77 5.66 -3.16 -2.01
C THR A 77 4.61 -3.13 -0.90
N GLY A 78 4.88 -2.41 0.19
CA GLY A 78 3.95 -2.26 1.30
C GLY A 78 2.66 -1.53 0.90
N THR A 79 2.74 -0.54 0.02
CA THR A 79 1.56 0.16 -0.51
C THR A 79 0.70 -0.77 -1.35
N MET A 80 1.31 -1.53 -2.25
CA MET A 80 0.59 -2.50 -3.08
C MET A 80 -0.15 -3.54 -2.21
N ILE A 81 0.50 -4.04 -1.16
CA ILE A 81 -0.14 -4.96 -0.20
C ILE A 81 -1.31 -4.26 0.52
N ALA A 82 -1.11 -3.06 1.04
CA ALA A 82 -2.13 -2.34 1.79
C ALA A 82 -3.36 -2.00 0.94
N VAL A 83 -3.15 -1.50 -0.27
CA VAL A 83 -4.21 -1.20 -1.24
C VAL A 83 -4.93 -2.47 -1.66
N TYR A 84 -4.20 -3.57 -1.90
CA TYR A 84 -4.80 -4.86 -2.22
C TYR A 84 -5.73 -5.37 -1.12
N MET A 85 -5.28 -5.35 0.14
CA MET A 85 -6.10 -5.75 1.28
C MET A 85 -7.33 -4.87 1.43
N MET A 86 -7.19 -3.56 1.18
CA MET A 86 -8.30 -2.62 1.20
C MET A 86 -9.33 -2.91 0.10
N VAL A 87 -8.89 -3.09 -1.14
CA VAL A 87 -9.76 -3.36 -2.28
C VAL A 87 -10.49 -4.69 -2.09
N ILE A 88 -9.81 -5.73 -1.62
CA ILE A 88 -10.45 -7.01 -1.30
C ILE A 88 -11.47 -6.88 -0.18
N THR A 89 -11.13 -6.19 0.90
CA THR A 89 -12.05 -5.96 2.02
C THR A 89 -13.29 -5.22 1.51
N PHE A 90 -13.10 -4.15 0.73
CA PHE A 90 -14.21 -3.43 0.12
C PHE A 90 -15.05 -4.33 -0.80
N TYR A 91 -14.43 -5.15 -1.63
CA TYR A 91 -15.12 -6.09 -2.51
C TYR A 91 -15.93 -7.16 -1.76
N ILE A 92 -15.40 -7.71 -0.66
CA ILE A 92 -16.08 -8.74 0.15
C ILE A 92 -17.26 -8.14 0.92
N PHE A 93 -17.11 -6.94 1.47
CA PHE A 93 -18.11 -6.33 2.35
C PHE A 93 -19.14 -5.46 1.61
N THR A 94 -18.87 -5.06 0.36
CA THR A 94 -19.82 -4.32 -0.46
C THR A 94 -20.53 -5.33 -1.35
N GLU A 95 -21.85 -5.48 -1.21
CA GLU A 95 -22.66 -6.29 -2.12
C GLU A 95 -22.61 -5.68 -3.54
N VAL A 96 -21.60 -6.04 -4.32
CA VAL A 96 -21.46 -5.56 -5.70
C VAL A 96 -22.63 -6.11 -6.52
N PRO A 97 -23.44 -5.25 -7.16
CA PRO A 97 -24.58 -5.70 -7.95
C PRO A 97 -24.14 -6.73 -9.00
N THR A 98 -24.88 -7.84 -9.07
CA THR A 98 -24.57 -9.04 -9.88
C THR A 98 -24.45 -8.79 -11.40
N GLN A 99 -24.79 -7.60 -11.89
CA GLN A 99 -24.79 -7.23 -13.30
C GLN A 99 -23.40 -6.79 -13.83
N GLU A 100 -22.43 -6.47 -12.97
CA GLU A 100 -21.06 -6.07 -13.36
C GLU A 100 -19.98 -7.10 -12.97
N THR A 101 -20.37 -8.29 -12.51
CA THR A 101 -19.46 -9.30 -11.91
C THR A 101 -18.30 -9.69 -12.82
N GLY A 102 -18.53 -9.92 -14.11
CA GLY A 102 -17.48 -10.37 -15.03
C GLY A 102 -16.32 -9.37 -15.22
N LEU A 103 -16.62 -8.07 -15.30
CA LEU A 103 -15.58 -7.04 -15.42
C LEU A 103 -14.84 -6.83 -14.10
N VAL A 104 -15.57 -6.81 -12.98
CA VAL A 104 -15.00 -6.63 -11.65
C VAL A 104 -14.09 -7.82 -11.28
N GLU A 105 -14.54 -9.05 -11.52
CA GLU A 105 -13.73 -10.26 -11.31
C GLU A 105 -12.45 -10.25 -12.15
N MET A 106 -12.54 -9.85 -13.42
CA MET A 106 -11.38 -9.75 -14.29
C MET A 106 -10.38 -8.71 -13.78
N ILE A 107 -10.84 -7.52 -13.39
CA ILE A 107 -9.99 -6.45 -12.82
C ILE A 107 -9.31 -6.94 -11.54
N MET A 108 -10.07 -7.58 -10.64
CA MET A 108 -9.55 -8.14 -9.39
C MET A 108 -8.51 -9.22 -9.64
N SER A 109 -8.73 -10.10 -10.61
CA SER A 109 -7.76 -11.13 -10.99
C SER A 109 -6.45 -10.53 -11.51
N HIS A 110 -6.52 -9.53 -12.40
CA HIS A 110 -5.32 -8.87 -12.93
C HIS A 110 -4.57 -8.11 -11.82
N PHE A 111 -5.30 -7.42 -10.94
CA PHE A 111 -4.72 -6.70 -9.83
C PHE A 111 -4.03 -7.65 -8.83
N THR A 112 -4.68 -8.78 -8.51
CA THR A 112 -4.08 -9.85 -7.69
C THR A 112 -2.78 -10.36 -8.29
N TYR A 113 -2.75 -10.59 -9.60
CA TYR A 113 -1.57 -11.05 -10.30
C TYR A 113 -0.42 -10.03 -10.25
N LEU A 114 -0.72 -8.74 -10.48
CA LEU A 114 0.26 -7.66 -10.37
C LEU A 114 0.85 -7.54 -8.97
N VAL A 115 0.00 -7.58 -7.94
CA VAL A 115 0.45 -7.53 -6.54
C VAL A 115 1.31 -8.76 -6.22
N GLY A 116 0.91 -9.95 -6.67
CA GLY A 116 1.69 -11.17 -6.54
C GLY A 116 3.09 -11.05 -7.15
N ILE A 117 3.20 -10.51 -8.37
CA ILE A 117 4.50 -10.26 -9.02
C ILE A 117 5.36 -9.32 -8.19
N VAL A 118 4.80 -8.22 -7.69
CA VAL A 118 5.56 -7.24 -6.89
C VAL A 118 6.08 -7.87 -5.60
N ILE A 119 5.23 -8.61 -4.88
CA ILE A 119 5.60 -9.30 -3.64
C ILE A 119 6.71 -10.33 -3.89
N VAL A 120 6.51 -11.22 -4.88
CA VAL A 120 7.48 -12.26 -5.22
C VAL A 120 8.80 -11.65 -5.69
N SER A 121 8.76 -10.58 -6.48
CA SER A 121 9.98 -9.89 -6.95
C SER A 121 10.73 -9.23 -5.79
N HIS A 122 10.02 -8.61 -4.87
CA HIS A 122 10.60 -7.96 -3.70
C HIS A 122 11.31 -8.99 -2.80
N PHE A 123 10.56 -9.93 -2.24
CA PHE A 123 11.12 -10.93 -1.32
C PHE A 123 12.06 -11.91 -2.02
N GLY A 124 11.78 -12.28 -3.28
CA GLY A 124 12.65 -13.15 -4.06
C GLY A 124 14.02 -12.53 -4.32
N SER A 125 14.07 -11.22 -4.60
CA SER A 125 15.35 -10.52 -4.80
C SER A 125 16.22 -10.50 -3.53
N GLU A 126 15.62 -10.35 -2.35
CA GLU A 126 16.35 -10.37 -1.08
C GLU A 126 16.93 -11.76 -0.75
N VAL A 127 16.18 -12.82 -1.03
CA VAL A 127 16.64 -14.21 -0.83
C VAL A 127 17.81 -14.54 -1.77
N ILE A 128 17.73 -14.12 -3.03
CA ILE A 128 18.80 -14.35 -4.00
C ILE A 128 20.07 -13.57 -3.61
N MET A 129 19.91 -12.30 -3.22
CA MET A 129 21.02 -11.44 -2.82
C MET A 129 21.75 -11.97 -1.59
N SER A 130 21.00 -12.33 -0.53
CA SER A 130 21.58 -12.89 0.69
C SER A 130 22.34 -14.20 0.44
N LYS A 131 21.83 -15.05 -0.46
CA LYS A 131 22.51 -16.28 -0.84
C LYS A 131 23.80 -16.01 -1.63
N LEU A 132 23.80 -15.05 -2.55
CA LEU A 132 24.99 -14.64 -3.29
C LEU A 132 26.09 -14.07 -2.38
N GLU A 133 25.71 -13.31 -1.36
CA GLU A 133 26.65 -12.77 -0.37
C GLU A 133 27.26 -13.89 0.49
N SER A 134 26.46 -14.89 0.89
CA SER A 134 26.95 -16.04 1.66
C SER A 134 27.96 -16.94 0.92
N LEU A 135 27.95 -16.93 -0.42
CA LEU A 135 28.87 -17.72 -1.25
C LEU A 135 30.22 -17.03 -1.51
N LYS A 136 30.34 -15.74 -1.17
CA LYS A 136 31.58 -14.96 -1.33
C LYS A 136 32.46 -14.93 -0.08
N GLN A 137 31.97 -15.46 1.05
CA GLN A 137 32.75 -15.70 2.28
C GLN A 137 33.34 -17.10 2.28
#